data_AF-A0A7C3HT63-F1
#
_entry.id   AF-A0A7C3HT63-F1
#
_cell.length_a   1.000
_cell.length_b   1.000
_cell.length_c   1.000
_cell.angle_alpha   90.00
_cell.angle_beta   90.00
_cell.angle_gamma   90.00
#
_symmetry.space_group_name_H-M   'P 1'
#
loop_
_entity.id
_entity.type
_entity.pdbx_description
1 polymer ?
#
loop_
_entity_poly.entity_id
_entity_poly.type
_entity_poly.pdbx_seq_one_letter_code
_entity_poly.pdbx_strand_id
1 'polypeptide(L)'
;MKKTIYLAINFYGVKRAILFLMLFAGTYVLQAQDIHFSQVYLSPLSLSPMQTGNFEGNWRFSNNYRSQWSSVAIPYTTISAGFDAQWYYHNEHLAWGIYILNDKSGHVFLDVTKIYLSFAWHKTVNLHNFHLGLQGGYVHKGYDLSRATFPSQFDMSTGAFNSSLNNGEISINDVTGYPDLNFAAGWSRRFGRVEPEIALSLFH
;
A
#
# COMPACT_ATOMS: atom_id res chain seq x y z
N MET A 1 -42.02 -59.06 0.18
CA MET A 1 -40.77 -58.44 0.66
C MET A 1 -40.41 -57.27 -0.26
N LYS A 2 -40.59 -56.02 0.17
CA LYS A 2 -40.12 -54.82 -0.55
C LYS A 2 -38.93 -54.26 0.24
N LYS A 3 -37.74 -54.16 -0.37
CA LYS A 3 -36.58 -53.46 0.21
C LYS A 3 -36.58 -52.04 -0.34
N THR A 4 -36.70 -51.05 0.54
CA THR A 4 -36.55 -49.62 0.22
C THR A 4 -35.10 -49.23 0.52
N ILE A 5 -34.39 -48.66 -0.46
CA ILE A 5 -33.03 -48.13 -0.32
C ILE A 5 -33.14 -46.62 -0.05
N TYR A 6 -32.56 -46.15 1.06
CA TYR A 6 -32.41 -44.72 1.35
C TYR A 6 -31.04 -44.25 0.86
N LEU A 7 -31.01 -43.25 -0.02
CA LEU A 7 -29.80 -42.53 -0.43
C LEU A 7 -29.62 -41.32 0.50
N ALA A 8 -28.67 -41.38 1.42
CA ALA A 8 -28.29 -40.22 2.24
C ALA A 8 -27.19 -39.42 1.53
N ILE A 9 -27.53 -38.22 1.04
CA ILE A 9 -26.56 -37.28 0.47
C ILE A 9 -25.90 -36.52 1.63
N ASN A 10 -24.58 -36.69 1.78
CA ASN A 10 -23.80 -36.12 2.88
C ASN A 10 -23.49 -34.62 2.62
N PHE A 11 -24.12 -33.72 3.39
CA PHE A 11 -23.99 -32.25 3.26
C PHE A 11 -22.61 -31.66 3.64
N TYR A 12 -21.66 -32.48 4.09
CA TYR A 12 -20.32 -32.03 4.50
C TYR A 12 -19.43 -31.61 3.30
N GLY A 13 -19.66 -32.16 2.11
CA GLY A 13 -18.89 -31.83 0.91
C GLY A 13 -19.18 -30.41 0.38
N VAL A 14 -20.43 -29.96 0.51
CA VAL A 14 -20.89 -28.67 -0.02
C VAL A 14 -20.22 -27.49 0.72
N LYS A 15 -20.01 -27.59 2.03
CA LYS A 15 -19.29 -26.56 2.81
C LYS A 15 -17.82 -26.42 2.40
N ARG A 16 -17.15 -27.54 2.09
CA ARG A 16 -15.75 -27.55 1.61
C ARG A 16 -15.66 -27.02 0.19
N ALA A 17 -16.62 -27.37 -0.66
CA ALA A 17 -16.70 -26.85 -2.03
C ALA A 17 -16.95 -25.34 -2.06
N ILE A 18 -17.82 -24.81 -1.19
CA ILE A 18 -18.06 -23.37 -1.06
C ILE A 18 -16.80 -22.64 -0.58
N LEU A 19 -16.07 -23.20 0.39
CA LEU A 19 -14.80 -22.63 0.86
C LEU A 19 -13.73 -22.61 -0.25
N PHE A 20 -13.66 -23.68 -1.04
CA PHE A 20 -12.75 -23.78 -2.19
C PHE A 20 -13.14 -22.81 -3.33
N LEU A 21 -14.43 -22.61 -3.56
CA LEU A 21 -14.96 -21.67 -4.56
C LEU A 21 -14.73 -20.21 -4.15
N MET A 22 -14.85 -19.89 -2.85
CA MET A 22 -14.52 -18.56 -2.30
C MET A 22 -13.03 -18.25 -2.40
N LEU A 23 -12.15 -19.24 -2.26
CA LEU A 23 -10.69 -19.11 -2.43
C LEU A 23 -10.29 -18.83 -3.90
N PHE A 24 -11.08 -19.27 -4.88
CA PHE A 24 -10.80 -19.05 -6.31
C PHE A 24 -11.53 -17.85 -6.93
N ALA A 25 -12.56 -17.30 -6.29
CA ALA A 25 -13.32 -16.16 -6.81
C ALA A 25 -12.58 -14.80 -6.70
N GLY A 26 -11.40 -14.77 -6.06
CA GLY A 26 -10.65 -13.53 -5.80
C GLY A 26 -9.64 -13.11 -6.88
N THR A 27 -9.49 -13.84 -7.99
CA THR A 27 -8.45 -13.53 -9.00
C THR A 27 -8.94 -12.55 -10.08
N TYR A 28 -9.69 -11.52 -9.69
CA TYR A 28 -9.91 -10.38 -10.59
C TYR A 28 -8.67 -9.49 -10.53
N VAL A 29 -8.04 -9.37 -11.69
CA VAL A 29 -6.82 -8.64 -11.96
C VAL A 29 -7.01 -7.16 -11.62
N LEU A 30 -6.59 -6.76 -10.41
CA LEU A 30 -6.28 -5.37 -10.09
C LEU A 30 -4.87 -5.09 -10.64
N GLN A 31 -4.82 -4.45 -11.80
CA GLN A 31 -3.59 -3.86 -12.33
C GLN A 31 -3.36 -2.50 -11.66
N ALA A 32 -2.83 -2.55 -10.45
CA ALA A 32 -2.14 -1.42 -9.82
C ALA A 32 -0.85 -1.98 -9.20
N GLN A 33 0.31 -1.59 -9.74
CA GLN A 33 1.60 -1.92 -9.14
C GLN A 33 1.88 -0.85 -8.10
N ASP A 34 1.57 -1.15 -6.84
CA ASP A 34 2.02 -0.32 -5.73
C ASP A 34 3.55 -0.39 -5.61
N ILE A 35 4.15 0.67 -5.07
CA ILE A 35 5.59 0.67 -4.81
C ILE A 35 5.88 -0.35 -3.71
N HIS A 36 6.53 -1.44 -4.08
CA HIS A 36 6.96 -2.47 -3.14
C HIS A 36 8.46 -2.38 -2.87
N PHE A 37 8.81 -2.35 -1.59
CA PHE A 37 10.19 -2.46 -1.12
C PHE A 37 10.60 -3.93 -1.01
N SER A 38 11.85 -4.25 -1.34
CA SER A 38 12.41 -5.60 -1.12
C SER A 38 12.52 -5.96 0.37
N GLN A 39 12.45 -4.96 1.25
CA GLN A 39 12.51 -5.09 2.71
C GLN A 39 11.22 -4.56 3.35
N VAL A 40 10.10 -5.22 3.06
CA VAL A 40 8.76 -4.81 3.54
C VAL A 40 8.69 -4.67 5.07
N TYR A 41 9.42 -5.52 5.80
CA TYR A 41 9.50 -5.49 7.27
C TYR A 41 10.13 -4.21 7.84
N LEU A 42 10.90 -3.47 7.02
CA LEU A 42 11.54 -2.21 7.42
C LEU A 42 10.69 -0.98 7.09
N SER A 43 9.50 -1.17 6.51
CA SER A 43 8.52 -0.10 6.26
C SER A 43 7.10 -0.53 6.70
N PRO A 44 6.88 -0.82 7.99
CA PRO A 44 5.62 -1.36 8.49
C PRO A 44 4.44 -0.40 8.27
N LEU A 45 4.66 0.91 8.39
CA LEU A 45 3.65 1.94 8.16
C LEU A 45 3.18 2.04 6.70
N SER A 46 3.98 1.54 5.74
CA SER A 46 3.56 1.43 4.34
C SER A 46 2.88 0.11 4.01
N LEU A 47 3.06 -0.93 4.84
CA LEU A 47 2.44 -2.23 4.62
C LEU A 47 0.99 -2.23 5.07
N SER A 48 0.70 -1.66 6.25
CA SER A 48 -0.65 -1.58 6.78
C SER A 48 -0.75 -0.57 7.92
N PRO A 49 -1.83 0.23 7.99
CA PRO A 49 -2.00 1.16 9.11
C PRO A 49 -2.13 0.45 10.46
N MET A 50 -2.57 -0.82 10.50
CA MET A 50 -2.62 -1.60 11.75
C MET A 50 -1.23 -2.00 12.27
N GLN A 51 -0.15 -1.79 11.51
CA GLN A 51 1.21 -2.10 11.98
C GLN A 51 1.88 -0.93 12.73
N THR A 52 1.18 0.21 12.83
CA THR A 52 1.60 1.38 13.62
C THR A 52 1.71 0.97 15.09
N GLY A 53 2.90 1.07 15.69
CA GLY A 53 3.08 0.67 17.09
C GLY A 53 3.13 -0.85 17.34
N ASN A 54 2.96 -1.69 16.32
CA ASN A 54 3.03 -3.15 16.47
C ASN A 54 4.49 -3.64 16.42
N PHE A 55 5.25 -3.39 17.48
CA PHE A 55 6.65 -3.82 17.65
C PHE A 55 7.03 -3.88 19.13
N GLU A 56 8.19 -4.46 19.43
CA GLU A 56 8.73 -4.41 20.79
C GLU A 56 9.52 -3.10 21.01
N GLY A 57 9.00 -2.21 21.87
CA GLY A 57 9.65 -0.94 22.20
C GLY A 57 8.67 0.18 22.54
N ASN A 58 9.16 1.41 22.67
CA ASN A 58 8.33 2.60 22.93
C ASN A 58 8.10 3.43 21.67
N TRP A 59 9.12 3.53 20.83
CA TRP A 59 9.11 4.27 19.57
C TRP A 59 10.01 3.57 18.57
N ARG A 60 9.72 3.74 17.28
CA ARG A 60 10.51 3.21 16.18
C ARG A 60 10.64 4.26 15.10
N PHE A 61 11.86 4.41 14.61
CA PHE A 61 12.16 5.18 13.41
C PHE A 61 12.59 4.21 12.30
N SER A 62 12.16 4.48 11.08
CA SER A 62 12.44 3.67 9.90
C SER A 62 12.79 4.57 8.72
N ASN A 63 13.76 4.17 7.91
CA ASN A 63 14.11 4.84 6.68
C ASN A 63 14.46 3.80 5.62
N ASN A 64 13.94 3.98 4.41
CA ASN A 64 14.21 3.10 3.29
C ASN A 64 14.55 3.93 2.06
N TYR A 65 15.52 3.45 1.29
CA TYR A 65 15.89 4.02 0.00
C TYR A 65 15.96 2.89 -1.03
N ARG A 66 15.36 3.13 -2.19
CA ARG A 66 15.29 2.18 -3.30
C ARG A 66 15.65 2.88 -4.60
N SER A 67 16.53 2.26 -5.38
CA SER A 67 16.83 2.66 -6.76
C SER A 67 16.62 1.47 -7.69
N GLN A 68 15.93 1.67 -8.82
CA GLN A 68 15.67 0.62 -9.81
C GLN A 68 16.01 1.08 -11.24
N TRP A 69 16.32 0.12 -12.12
CA TRP A 69 16.56 0.33 -13.56
C TRP A 69 17.73 1.27 -13.92
N SER A 70 18.66 1.47 -12.99
CA SER A 70 19.80 2.38 -13.15
C SER A 70 20.72 2.12 -14.36
N SER A 71 20.74 0.90 -14.88
CA SER A 71 21.60 0.50 -16.00
C SER A 71 20.94 0.61 -17.39
N VAL A 72 19.62 0.84 -17.46
CA VAL A 72 18.85 0.78 -18.71
C VAL A 72 18.17 2.11 -19.06
N ALA A 73 17.83 2.92 -18.05
CA ALA A 73 17.17 4.21 -18.23
C ALA A 73 17.46 5.17 -17.06
N ILE A 74 16.82 6.35 -17.04
CA ILE A 74 16.79 7.20 -15.85
C ILE A 74 16.18 6.39 -14.69
N PRO A 75 16.92 6.17 -13.59
CA PRO A 75 16.48 5.29 -12.53
C PRO A 75 15.25 5.83 -11.82
N TYR A 76 14.39 4.91 -11.39
CA TYR A 76 13.34 5.20 -10.42
C TYR A 76 13.98 5.26 -9.03
N THR A 77 13.79 6.35 -8.30
CA THR A 77 14.30 6.51 -6.94
C THR A 77 13.17 6.76 -5.97
N THR A 78 13.04 5.89 -4.98
CA THR A 78 12.05 6.01 -3.91
C THR A 78 12.78 6.17 -2.58
N ILE A 79 12.41 7.17 -1.80
CA ILE A 79 12.83 7.31 -0.39
C ILE A 79 11.59 7.33 0.51
N SER A 80 11.66 6.66 1.65
CA SER A 80 10.64 6.75 2.68
C SER A 80 11.24 6.91 4.07
N ALA A 81 10.51 7.60 4.93
CA ALA A 81 10.82 7.73 6.34
C ALA A 81 9.53 7.56 7.15
N GLY A 82 9.62 6.82 8.25
CA GLY A 82 8.49 6.56 9.13
C GLY A 82 8.91 6.67 10.59
N PHE A 83 8.04 7.22 11.41
CA PHE A 83 8.17 7.22 12.86
C PHE A 83 6.86 6.78 13.47
N ASP A 84 6.88 5.87 14.43
CA ASP A 84 5.73 5.54 15.25
C ASP A 84 6.08 5.34 16.72
N ALA A 85 5.09 5.59 17.57
CA ALA A 85 5.22 5.49 19.02
C ALA A 85 4.00 4.81 19.64
N GLN A 86 4.25 4.06 20.70
CA GLN A 86 3.25 3.34 21.46
C GLN A 86 2.84 4.15 22.69
N TRP A 87 1.54 4.19 22.94
CA TRP A 87 0.95 4.82 24.10
C TRP A 87 -0.03 3.87 24.77
N TYR A 88 0.26 3.53 26.02
CA TYR A 88 -0.59 2.67 26.83
C TYR A 88 -1.46 3.51 27.77
N TYR A 89 -2.77 3.35 27.70
CA TYR A 89 -3.73 4.06 28.56
C TYR A 89 -4.80 3.09 29.07
N HIS A 90 -4.96 2.96 30.39
CA HIS A 90 -5.98 2.09 31.02
C HIS A 90 -6.06 0.67 30.42
N ASN A 91 -4.91 0.03 30.19
CA ASN A 91 -4.83 -1.32 29.59
C ASN A 91 -5.27 -1.39 28.11
N GLU A 92 -5.36 -0.25 27.44
CA GLU A 92 -5.46 -0.11 25.99
C GLU A 92 -4.07 0.18 25.42
N HIS A 93 -3.70 -0.51 24.34
CA HIS A 93 -2.51 -0.22 23.57
C HIS A 93 -2.93 0.62 22.36
N LEU A 94 -2.61 1.90 22.41
CA LEU A 94 -2.82 2.84 21.32
C LEU A 94 -1.46 3.16 20.69
N ALA A 95 -1.47 3.53 19.42
CA ALA A 95 -0.27 3.95 18.74
C ALA A 95 -0.59 5.02 17.71
N TRP A 96 0.42 5.84 17.42
CA TRP A 96 0.36 6.82 16.35
C TRP A 96 1.67 6.84 15.59
N GLY A 97 1.63 7.32 14.35
CA GLY A 97 2.82 7.45 13.53
C GLY A 97 2.66 8.45 12.41
N ILE A 98 3.80 8.81 11.82
CA ILE A 98 3.90 9.59 10.61
C ILE A 98 4.72 8.81 9.60
N TYR A 99 4.30 8.85 8.34
CA TYR A 99 4.97 8.20 7.24
C TYR A 99 5.06 9.15 6.05
N ILE A 100 6.27 9.31 5.52
CA ILE A 100 6.56 10.16 4.36
C ILE A 100 7.22 9.29 3.31
N LEU A 101 6.75 9.41 2.07
CA LEU A 101 7.33 8.76 0.91
C LEU A 101 7.50 9.79 -0.20
N ASN A 102 8.66 9.80 -0.84
CA ASN A 102 8.91 10.52 -2.08
C ASN A 102 9.39 9.52 -3.13
N ASP A 103 8.68 9.45 -4.25
CA ASP A 103 9.06 8.67 -5.42
C ASP A 103 9.34 9.61 -6.58
N LYS A 104 10.46 9.39 -7.26
CA LYS A 104 10.83 10.09 -8.49
C LYS A 104 10.98 9.08 -9.61
N SER A 105 10.26 9.33 -10.70
CA SER A 105 10.05 8.35 -11.77
C SER A 105 10.38 8.93 -13.15
N GLY A 106 11.32 8.29 -13.87
CA GLY A 106 11.45 8.35 -15.34
C GLY A 106 11.87 9.70 -15.98
N HIS A 107 11.63 9.80 -17.30
CA HIS A 107 12.07 10.92 -18.16
C HIS A 107 11.32 12.24 -17.97
N VAL A 108 10.07 12.19 -17.50
CA VAL A 108 9.23 13.39 -17.25
C VAL A 108 9.33 13.83 -15.77
N PHE A 109 10.27 13.24 -15.00
CA PHE A 109 10.50 13.52 -13.58
C PHE A 109 9.21 13.58 -12.77
N LEU A 110 8.37 12.54 -12.91
CA LEU A 110 7.18 12.42 -12.07
C LEU A 110 7.66 12.38 -10.62
N ASP A 111 7.23 13.36 -9.82
CA ASP A 111 7.49 13.45 -8.39
C ASP A 111 6.19 13.16 -7.65
N VAL A 112 6.16 12.06 -6.91
CA VAL A 112 5.05 11.69 -6.05
C VAL A 112 5.50 11.76 -4.60
N THR A 113 4.98 12.72 -3.86
CA THR A 113 5.18 12.86 -2.43
C THR A 113 3.91 12.49 -1.68
N LYS A 114 4.01 11.53 -0.77
CA LYS A 114 2.91 11.10 0.09
C LYS A 114 3.27 11.37 1.54
N ILE A 115 2.36 11.98 2.29
CA ILE A 115 2.51 12.21 3.73
C ILE A 115 1.28 11.65 4.42
N TYR A 116 1.49 10.76 5.37
CA TYR A 116 0.42 10.11 6.12
C TYR A 116 0.63 10.22 7.62
N LEU A 117 -0.48 10.36 8.33
CA LEU A 117 -0.60 10.16 9.76
C LEU A 117 -1.36 8.85 10.01
N SER A 118 -0.81 7.99 10.85
CA SER A 118 -1.40 6.71 11.21
C SER A 118 -1.81 6.70 12.67
N PHE A 119 -2.89 6.00 12.97
CA PHE A 119 -3.29 5.63 14.32
C PHE A 119 -3.67 4.16 14.35
N ALA A 120 -3.29 3.45 15.41
CA ALA A 120 -3.69 2.08 15.62
C ALA A 120 -4.12 1.82 17.06
N TRP A 121 -4.96 0.81 17.19
CA TRP A 121 -5.40 0.27 18.47
C TRP A 121 -5.17 -1.23 18.48
N HIS A 122 -4.60 -1.70 19.58
CA HIS A 122 -4.26 -3.08 19.82
C HIS A 122 -4.88 -3.54 21.12
N LYS A 123 -5.55 -4.69 21.09
CA LYS A 123 -6.17 -5.25 22.28
C LYS A 123 -6.00 -6.74 22.36
N THR A 124 -5.44 -7.19 23.48
CA THR A 124 -5.36 -8.61 23.82
C THR A 124 -6.46 -8.99 24.79
N VAL A 125 -7.31 -9.96 24.42
CA VAL A 125 -8.35 -10.54 25.29
C VAL A 125 -8.25 -12.06 25.22
N ASN A 126 -7.95 -12.72 26.34
CA ASN A 126 -7.92 -14.19 26.45
C ASN A 126 -7.18 -14.89 25.29
N LEU A 127 -5.95 -14.46 25.01
CA LEU A 127 -5.07 -14.96 23.92
C LEU A 127 -5.49 -14.58 22.49
N HIS A 128 -6.53 -13.77 22.33
CA HIS A 128 -6.89 -13.15 21.06
C HIS A 128 -6.33 -11.75 21.00
N ASN A 129 -5.62 -11.41 19.94
CA ASN A 129 -5.20 -10.05 19.67
C ASN A 129 -6.06 -9.46 18.55
N PHE A 130 -6.55 -8.25 18.78
CA PHE A 130 -7.30 -7.46 17.82
C PHE A 130 -6.46 -6.24 17.47
N HIS A 131 -6.35 -5.96 16.18
CA HIS A 131 -5.60 -4.84 15.65
C HIS A 131 -6.54 -4.03 14.75
N LEU A 132 -6.66 -2.73 15.00
CA LEU A 132 -7.35 -1.79 14.14
C LEU A 132 -6.38 -0.68 13.78
N GLY A 133 -6.39 -0.24 12.53
CA GLY A 133 -5.54 0.81 12.03
C GLY A 133 -6.30 1.74 11.10
N LEU A 134 -6.05 3.03 11.24
CA LEU A 134 -6.44 4.05 10.29
C LEU A 134 -5.20 4.84 9.88
N GLN A 135 -5.18 5.31 8.64
CA GLN A 135 -4.15 6.21 8.17
C GLN A 135 -4.77 7.20 7.21
N GLY A 136 -4.54 8.47 7.44
CA GLY A 136 -5.01 9.56 6.60
C GLY A 136 -3.83 10.36 6.13
N GLY A 137 -3.85 10.79 4.88
CA GLY A 137 -2.74 11.51 4.30
C GLY A 137 -3.12 12.39 3.13
N TYR A 138 -2.09 13.03 2.60
CA TYR A 138 -2.16 13.82 1.39
C TYR A 138 -1.12 13.32 0.41
N VAL A 139 -1.56 13.10 -0.82
CA VAL A 139 -0.72 12.70 -1.93
C VAL A 139 -0.59 13.89 -2.85
N HIS A 140 0.65 14.29 -3.11
CA HIS A 140 1.02 15.32 -4.06
C HIS A 140 1.73 14.66 -5.24
N LYS A 141 1.27 14.91 -6.45
CA LYS A 141 1.87 14.43 -7.70
C LYS A 141 2.18 15.63 -8.58
N GLY A 142 3.43 15.76 -9.02
CA GLY A 142 3.84 16.76 -9.99
C GLY A 142 4.68 16.13 -11.08
N TYR A 143 4.70 16.76 -12.25
CA TYR A 143 5.58 16.36 -13.34
C TYR A 143 6.25 17.60 -13.95
N ASP A 144 7.49 17.44 -14.40
CA ASP A 144 8.25 18.54 -14.99
C ASP A 144 8.25 18.40 -16.52
N LEU A 145 7.30 19.06 -17.17
CA LEU A 145 7.20 19.06 -18.63
C LEU A 145 8.30 19.88 -19.31
N SER A 146 9.05 20.73 -18.58
CA SER A 146 10.12 21.55 -19.19
C SER A 146 11.25 20.69 -19.76
N ARG A 147 11.37 19.45 -19.29
CA ARG A 147 12.36 18.47 -19.73
C ARG A 147 11.78 17.41 -20.65
N ALA A 148 10.48 17.44 -20.91
CA ALA A 148 9.81 16.56 -21.86
C ALA A 148 9.92 17.11 -23.28
N THR A 149 10.15 16.23 -24.25
CA THR A 149 10.20 16.59 -25.66
C THR A 149 8.92 16.16 -26.37
N PHE A 150 8.19 17.12 -26.93
CA PHE A 150 6.94 16.83 -27.65
C PHE A 150 7.15 16.89 -29.17
N PRO A 151 6.47 16.04 -29.97
CA PRO A 151 6.58 16.08 -31.44
C PRO A 151 6.20 17.43 -32.06
N SER A 152 5.25 18.14 -31.44
CA SER A 152 4.81 19.51 -31.79
C SER A 152 5.90 20.57 -31.64
N GLN A 153 6.95 20.26 -30.87
CA GLN A 153 8.10 21.15 -30.65
C GLN A 153 9.27 20.83 -31.60
N PHE A 154 9.11 19.91 -32.54
CA PHE A 154 10.06 19.68 -33.61
C PHE A 154 9.82 20.68 -34.75
N ASP A 155 10.74 21.62 -34.93
CA ASP A 155 10.63 22.63 -35.97
C ASP A 155 11.09 22.06 -37.32
N MET A 156 10.12 21.76 -38.19
CA MET A 156 10.36 21.25 -39.54
C MET A 156 11.10 22.26 -40.45
N SER A 157 11.16 23.54 -40.09
CA SER A 157 11.89 24.56 -40.87
C SER A 157 13.39 24.59 -40.56
N THR A 158 13.77 24.29 -39.33
CA THR A 158 15.18 24.26 -38.89
C THR A 158 15.73 22.84 -38.74
N GLY A 159 14.85 21.83 -38.75
CA GLY A 159 15.21 20.42 -38.51
C GLY A 159 15.65 20.15 -37.07
N ALA A 160 15.39 21.08 -36.14
CA ALA A 160 15.84 21.06 -34.76
C ALA A 160 14.68 21.10 -33.78
N PHE A 161 14.93 20.61 -32.56
CA PHE A 161 13.96 20.70 -31.47
C PHE A 161 13.96 22.11 -30.87
N ASN A 162 12.77 22.69 -30.68
CA ASN A 162 12.59 24.02 -30.11
C ASN A 162 11.58 23.99 -28.96
N SER A 163 12.09 24.01 -27.73
CA SER A 163 11.29 24.01 -26.49
C SER A 163 10.44 25.27 -26.28
N SER A 164 10.64 26.32 -27.10
CA SER A 164 9.83 27.55 -27.06
C SER A 164 8.53 27.43 -27.85
N LEU A 165 8.39 26.37 -28.67
CA LEU A 165 7.15 26.07 -29.37
C LEU A 165 6.13 25.50 -28.38
N ASN A 166 4.85 25.80 -28.62
CA ASN A 166 3.77 25.26 -27.81
C ASN A 166 3.79 23.72 -27.92
N ASN A 167 3.78 23.03 -26.78
CA ASN A 167 3.76 21.58 -26.73
C ASN A 167 2.45 20.98 -27.25
N GLY A 168 1.40 21.78 -27.47
CA GLY A 168 0.14 21.36 -28.06
C GLY A 168 -0.74 20.55 -27.09
N GLU A 169 -0.31 20.36 -25.85
CA GLU A 169 -1.04 19.64 -24.84
C GLU A 169 -1.95 20.62 -24.09
N ILE A 170 -3.26 20.39 -24.16
CA ILE A 170 -4.27 21.26 -23.55
C ILE A 170 -4.58 20.74 -22.14
N SER A 171 -4.36 21.58 -21.12
CA SER A 171 -4.73 21.32 -19.72
C SER A 171 -4.11 20.08 -19.08
N ILE A 172 -2.80 19.91 -19.14
CA ILE A 172 -2.14 19.07 -18.14
C ILE A 172 -1.95 19.93 -16.88
N ASN A 173 -2.67 19.62 -15.79
CA ASN A 173 -2.46 20.25 -14.48
C ASN A 173 -1.11 19.79 -13.93
N ASP A 174 -0.06 20.60 -14.05
CA ASP A 174 1.35 20.24 -13.74
C ASP A 174 1.53 19.66 -12.33
N VAL A 175 0.58 19.96 -11.45
CA VAL A 175 0.50 19.47 -10.09
C VAL A 175 -0.94 19.05 -9.77
N THR A 176 -1.09 17.88 -9.19
CA THR A 176 -2.37 17.37 -8.68
C THR A 176 -2.15 16.83 -7.28
N GLY A 177 -2.98 17.24 -6.33
CA GLY A 177 -2.94 16.72 -4.98
C GLY A 177 -4.32 16.33 -4.47
N TYR A 178 -4.38 15.25 -3.71
CA TYR A 178 -5.63 14.68 -3.21
C TYR A 178 -5.44 14.06 -1.81
N PRO A 179 -6.49 14.10 -0.96
CA PRO A 179 -6.48 13.37 0.30
C PRO A 179 -6.61 11.86 0.03
N ASP A 180 -5.96 11.07 0.87
CA ASP A 180 -5.93 9.60 0.80
C ASP A 180 -6.25 9.04 2.20
N LEU A 181 -7.03 7.97 2.25
CA LEU A 181 -7.48 7.33 3.48
C LEU A 181 -7.36 5.81 3.38
N ASN A 182 -6.71 5.24 4.38
CA ASN A 182 -6.41 3.82 4.49
C ASN A 182 -6.97 3.27 5.80
N PHE A 183 -7.45 2.03 5.75
CA PHE A 183 -8.00 1.32 6.91
C PHE A 183 -7.48 -0.10 6.96
N ALA A 184 -7.24 -0.64 8.15
CA ALA A 184 -6.93 -2.04 8.32
C ALA A 184 -7.50 -2.61 9.62
N ALA A 185 -7.83 -3.90 9.56
CA ALA A 185 -8.23 -4.69 10.71
C ALA A 185 -7.55 -6.05 10.66
N GLY A 186 -7.11 -6.52 11.83
CA GLY A 186 -6.41 -7.77 11.99
C GLY A 186 -6.85 -8.50 13.25
N TRP A 187 -6.75 -9.83 13.20
CA TRP A 187 -6.96 -10.70 14.33
C TRP A 187 -5.90 -11.78 14.35
N SER A 188 -5.33 -12.02 15.53
CA SER A 188 -4.44 -13.16 15.75
C SER A 188 -4.86 -13.92 17.01
N ARG A 189 -4.43 -15.18 17.12
CA ARG A 189 -4.63 -15.97 18.32
C ARG A 189 -3.40 -16.77 18.65
N ARG A 190 -2.96 -16.70 19.91
CA ARG A 190 -1.80 -17.45 20.38
C ARG A 190 -2.16 -18.89 20.74
N PHE A 191 -1.56 -19.85 20.03
CA PHE A 191 -1.59 -21.28 20.30
C PHE A 191 -0.20 -21.74 20.79
N GLY A 192 0.11 -21.46 22.06
CA GLY A 192 1.41 -21.80 22.65
C GLY A 192 2.56 -21.01 22.02
N ARG A 193 3.33 -21.66 21.15
CA ARG A 193 4.48 -21.06 20.42
C ARG A 193 4.12 -20.47 19.06
N VAL A 194 2.93 -20.73 18.54
CA VAL A 194 2.50 -20.26 17.21
C VAL A 194 1.38 -19.24 17.38
N GLU A 195 1.43 -18.17 16.58
CA GLU A 195 0.41 -17.13 16.56
C GLU A 195 0.01 -16.83 15.11
N PRO A 196 -0.97 -17.57 14.53
CA PRO A 196 -1.53 -17.21 13.24
C PRO A 196 -2.22 -15.85 13.31
N GLU A 197 -1.97 -15.01 12.31
CA GLU A 197 -2.58 -13.71 12.12
C GLU A 197 -3.30 -13.67 10.77
N ILE A 198 -4.51 -13.09 10.76
CA ILE A 198 -5.30 -12.81 9.56
C ILE A 198 -5.63 -11.33 9.58
N ALA A 199 -5.38 -10.65 8.48
CA ALA A 199 -5.63 -9.22 8.36
C ALA A 199 -6.12 -8.80 7.00
N LEU A 200 -6.89 -7.71 6.98
CA LEU A 200 -7.38 -7.04 5.79
C LEU A 200 -6.95 -5.58 5.86
N SER A 201 -6.35 -5.07 4.79
CA SER A 201 -6.00 -3.65 4.64
C SER A 201 -6.60 -3.13 3.34
N LEU A 202 -7.22 -1.95 3.41
CA LEU A 202 -7.84 -1.24 2.31
C LEU A 202 -7.09 0.09 2.13
N PHE A 203 -6.66 0.35 0.91
CA PHE A 203 -5.96 1.57 0.50
C PHE A 203 -6.76 2.28 -0.61
N HIS A 204 -6.78 3.62 -0.63
CA HIS A 204 -7.57 4.40 -1.59
C HIS A 204 -6.75 5.40 -2.41
#